data_AF-A0A507AYQ0-F1
#
_entry.id   AF-A0A507AYQ0-F1
#
_cell.length_a   1.000
_cell.length_b   1.000
_cell.length_c   1.000
_cell.angle_alpha   90.00
_cell.angle_beta   90.00
_cell.angle_gamma   90.00
#
_symmetry.space_group_name_H-M   'P 1'
#
loop_
_entity.id
_entity.type
_entity.pdbx_description
1 polymer ?
#
loop_
_entity_poly.entity_id
_entity_poly.type
_entity_poly.pdbx_seq_one_letter_code
_entity_poly.pdbx_strand_id
1 'polypeptide(L)'
;MSALDALLHRPRPTPWQLFLRQPCVYLARLLFSWHPAASIKPLTEPVSVVCISDTHNSQPNLPDGDILIHAGDLTQSGTLKELQAALAWLQSQPHPVKIVVAGNHDILLDPDQDRSAPSAPDDAARQRRALVWGDIVYLENAEKTIVCPNGRHLRIYGSPLSPRHGNWAFQYPRSKDVWKDKAPPGVDILITHGPPLAHLDLQLGCVHLLKELWRVRPRLHVFGHVHEGAGTERVQFDRVQAAYERTVLNGGGILNVSRVLVRLLLEYLRPTSRAQCILVNASMVGGLRDDERRHPVKVTL
;
A
#
# COMPACT_ATOMS: atom_id res chain seq x y z
N MET A 1 20.97 2.46 25.63
CA MET A 1 20.56 2.53 24.21
C MET A 1 20.26 3.98 23.89
N SER A 2 20.86 4.55 22.84
CA SER A 2 20.63 5.96 22.52
C SER A 2 19.21 6.15 21.97
N ALA A 3 18.66 7.37 22.08
CA ALA A 3 17.36 7.69 21.49
C ALA A 3 17.35 7.51 19.95
N LEU A 4 18.52 7.59 19.31
CA LEU A 4 18.74 7.31 17.89
C LEU A 4 18.65 5.81 17.57
N ASP A 5 19.21 4.93 18.40
CA ASP A 5 19.08 3.47 18.22
C ASP A 5 17.63 3.01 18.38
N ALA A 6 16.87 3.62 19.30
CA ALA A 6 15.44 3.32 19.48
C ALA A 6 14.54 3.90 18.37
N LEU A 7 15.05 4.87 17.59
CA LEU A 7 14.40 5.43 16.41
C LEU A 7 14.69 4.59 15.15
N LEU A 8 15.91 4.05 15.05
CA LEU A 8 16.35 3.19 13.95
C LEU A 8 15.91 1.74 14.12
N HIS A 9 15.79 1.26 15.36
CA HIS A 9 15.28 -0.06 15.71
C HIS A 9 13.98 0.07 16.48
N ARG A 10 12.86 0.15 15.77
CA ARG A 10 11.53 -0.05 16.36
C ARG A 10 11.10 -1.50 16.14
N PRO A 11 11.47 -2.43 17.03
CA PRO A 11 10.97 -3.80 16.92
C PRO A 11 9.44 -3.78 16.96
N ARG A 12 8.80 -4.72 16.25
CA ARG A 12 7.35 -4.91 16.33
C ARG A 12 6.95 -5.00 17.80
N PRO A 13 6.01 -4.16 18.27
CA PRO A 13 5.56 -4.25 19.65
C PRO A 13 4.97 -5.63 19.91
N THR A 14 5.29 -6.23 21.05
CA THR A 14 4.74 -7.55 21.41
C THR A 14 3.21 -7.45 21.59
N PRO A 15 2.46 -8.58 21.47
CA PRO A 15 1.02 -8.57 21.72
C PRO A 15 0.65 -7.96 23.08
N TRP A 16 1.47 -8.23 24.11
CA TRP A 16 1.29 -7.65 25.44
C TRP A 16 1.50 -6.13 25.48
N GLN A 17 2.54 -5.61 24.80
CA GLN A 17 2.78 -4.17 24.68
C GLN A 17 1.65 -3.47 23.92
N LEU A 18 1.13 -4.08 22.84
CA LEU A 18 -0.02 -3.56 22.11
C LEU A 18 -1.27 -3.50 22.98
N PHE A 19 -1.54 -4.55 23.76
CA PHE A 19 -2.66 -4.59 24.69
C PHE A 19 -2.56 -3.52 25.77
N LEU A 20 -1.40 -3.38 26.43
CA LEU A 20 -1.22 -2.35 27.47
C LEU A 20 -1.36 -0.93 26.90
N ARG A 21 -0.90 -0.69 25.67
CA ARG A 21 -0.97 0.63 25.04
C ARG A 21 -2.39 1.00 24.61
N GLN A 22 -3.13 0.07 24.02
CA GLN A 22 -4.49 0.31 23.51
C GLN A 22 -5.36 -0.96 23.66
N PRO A 23 -5.86 -1.25 24.87
CA PRO A 23 -6.52 -2.52 25.16
C PRO A 23 -7.78 -2.72 24.32
N CYS A 24 -8.59 -1.67 24.15
CA CYS A 24 -9.80 -1.75 23.33
C CYS A 24 -9.50 -2.01 21.84
N VAL A 25 -8.46 -1.39 21.28
CA VAL A 25 -8.07 -1.61 19.87
C VAL A 25 -7.54 -3.02 19.70
N TYR A 26 -6.72 -3.50 20.64
CA TYR A 26 -6.23 -4.87 20.65
C TYR A 26 -7.38 -5.89 20.70
N LEU A 27 -8.33 -5.72 21.62
CA LEU A 27 -9.49 -6.61 21.73
C LEU A 27 -10.37 -6.57 20.48
N ALA A 28 -10.60 -5.39 19.90
CA ALA A 28 -11.34 -5.27 18.64
C ALA A 28 -10.64 -6.00 17.49
N ARG A 29 -9.30 -5.93 17.41
CA ARG A 29 -8.51 -6.68 16.43
C ARG A 29 -8.61 -8.19 16.64
N LEU A 30 -8.54 -8.65 17.89
CA LEU A 30 -8.70 -10.06 18.22
C LEU A 30 -10.08 -10.57 17.79
N LEU A 31 -11.15 -9.85 18.13
CA LEU A 31 -12.51 -10.18 17.69
C LEU A 31 -12.63 -10.18 16.17
N PHE A 32 -12.05 -9.18 15.50
CA PHE A 32 -12.09 -9.09 14.04
C PHE A 32 -11.32 -10.24 13.35
N SER A 33 -10.29 -10.80 13.98
CA SER A 33 -9.58 -11.99 13.45
C SER A 33 -10.45 -13.25 13.36
N TRP A 34 -11.57 -13.29 14.09
CA TRP A 34 -12.58 -14.36 13.99
C TRP A 34 -13.63 -14.07 12.93
N HIS A 35 -13.53 -12.94 12.22
CA HIS A 35 -14.47 -12.61 11.15
C HIS A 35 -14.36 -13.65 10.02
N PRO A 36 -15.46 -14.36 9.67
CA PRO A 36 -15.40 -15.42 8.69
C PRO A 36 -14.95 -14.90 7.33
N ALA A 37 -14.08 -15.66 6.67
CA ALA A 37 -13.68 -15.35 5.31
C ALA A 37 -14.89 -15.57 4.37
N ALA A 38 -15.17 -14.61 3.50
CA ALA A 38 -16.14 -14.79 2.43
C ALA A 38 -15.73 -15.95 1.51
N SER A 39 -16.73 -16.72 1.07
CA SER A 39 -16.54 -17.75 0.04
C SER A 39 -16.05 -17.11 -1.26
N ILE A 40 -14.93 -17.59 -1.79
CA ILE A 40 -14.38 -17.15 -3.06
C ILE A 40 -15.02 -17.99 -4.16
N LYS A 41 -15.66 -17.36 -5.14
CA LYS A 41 -16.00 -18.06 -6.38
C LYS A 41 -14.71 -18.38 -7.15
N PRO A 42 -14.61 -19.56 -7.80
CA PRO A 42 -13.48 -19.85 -8.67
C PRO A 42 -13.28 -18.72 -9.68
N LEU A 43 -12.03 -18.29 -9.86
CA LEU A 43 -11.70 -17.26 -10.83
C LEU A 43 -11.78 -17.86 -12.24
N THR A 44 -12.56 -17.24 -13.11
CA THR A 44 -12.54 -17.51 -14.55
C THR A 44 -11.42 -16.69 -15.17
N GLU A 45 -10.53 -17.34 -15.93
CA GLU A 45 -9.39 -16.68 -16.61
C GLU A 45 -8.52 -15.87 -15.64
N PRO A 46 -7.91 -16.51 -14.63
CA PRO A 46 -7.14 -15.82 -13.61
C PRO A 46 -5.98 -15.00 -14.22
N VAL A 47 -5.76 -13.80 -13.67
CA VAL A 47 -4.58 -12.96 -13.95
C VAL A 47 -3.71 -12.95 -12.71
N SER A 48 -2.44 -13.31 -12.86
CA SER A 48 -1.47 -13.31 -11.78
C SER A 48 -0.73 -11.97 -11.67
N VAL A 49 -0.70 -11.41 -10.47
CA VAL A 49 -0.12 -10.10 -10.15
C VAL A 49 0.98 -10.28 -9.12
N VAL A 50 2.21 -9.93 -9.50
CA VAL A 50 3.37 -9.89 -8.61
C VAL A 50 3.49 -8.48 -8.05
N CYS A 51 3.47 -8.38 -6.73
CA CYS A 51 3.43 -7.13 -5.98
C CYS A 51 4.73 -6.97 -5.18
N ILE A 52 5.39 -5.81 -5.36
CA ILE A 52 6.56 -5.37 -4.60
C ILE A 52 6.42 -3.88 -4.26
N SER A 53 7.14 -3.42 -3.25
CA SER A 53 7.37 -2.01 -2.94
C SER A 53 8.60 -1.88 -2.06
N ASP A 54 9.05 -0.64 -1.83
CA ASP A 54 10.13 -0.34 -0.88
C ASP A 54 11.36 -1.22 -1.16
N THR A 55 11.78 -1.26 -2.43
CA THR A 55 12.96 -2.02 -2.82
C THR A 55 14.23 -1.25 -2.46
N HIS A 56 14.19 0.08 -2.40
CA HIS A 56 15.33 0.90 -1.96
C HIS A 56 16.65 0.53 -2.68
N ASN A 57 16.63 0.52 -4.01
CA ASN A 57 17.71 0.06 -4.90
C ASN A 57 17.98 -1.47 -4.90
N SER A 58 17.31 -2.26 -4.06
CA SER A 58 17.42 -3.72 -4.13
C SER A 58 16.75 -4.28 -5.38
N GLN A 59 17.26 -5.40 -5.86
CA GLN A 59 16.81 -6.06 -7.09
C GLN A 59 16.50 -7.52 -6.76
N PRO A 60 15.38 -7.79 -6.05
CA PRO A 60 15.03 -9.14 -5.64
C PRO A 60 14.70 -10.03 -6.83
N ASN A 61 14.87 -11.35 -6.68
CA ASN A 61 14.37 -12.30 -7.67
C ASN A 61 12.83 -12.31 -7.61
N LEU A 62 12.18 -12.14 -8.76
CA LEU A 62 10.73 -12.11 -8.86
C LEU A 62 10.21 -13.44 -9.44
N PRO A 63 9.10 -13.98 -8.91
CA PRO A 63 8.42 -15.08 -9.58
C PRO A 63 7.79 -14.60 -10.90
N ASP A 64 7.49 -15.52 -11.80
CA ASP A 64 6.74 -15.19 -13.02
C ASP A 64 5.33 -14.67 -12.69
N GLY A 65 4.81 -13.78 -13.53
CA GLY A 65 3.43 -13.31 -13.46
C GLY A 65 3.03 -12.52 -14.69
N ASP A 66 1.73 -12.30 -14.83
CA ASP A 66 1.15 -11.54 -15.96
C ASP A 66 1.37 -10.03 -15.79
N ILE A 67 1.37 -9.57 -14.54
CA ILE A 67 1.54 -8.16 -14.16
C ILE A 67 2.55 -8.06 -13.03
N LEU A 68 3.51 -7.13 -13.15
CA LEU A 68 4.37 -6.67 -12.07
C LEU A 68 3.95 -5.27 -11.60
N ILE A 69 3.69 -5.12 -10.30
CA ILE A 69 3.38 -3.83 -9.65
C ILE A 69 4.49 -3.46 -8.66
N HIS A 70 5.04 -2.26 -8.80
CA HIS A 70 5.90 -1.62 -7.79
C HIS A 70 5.18 -0.43 -7.14
N ALA A 71 4.86 -0.52 -5.84
CA ALA A 71 4.07 0.50 -5.12
C ALA A 71 4.91 1.55 -4.38
N GLY A 72 5.93 2.10 -5.06
CA GLY A 72 6.77 3.19 -4.54
C GLY A 72 8.02 2.75 -3.79
N ASP A 73 8.88 3.74 -3.54
CA ASP A 73 10.21 3.62 -2.94
C ASP A 73 11.10 2.65 -3.71
N LEU A 74 11.25 2.95 -5.01
CA LEU A 74 12.17 2.23 -5.90
C LEU A 74 13.62 2.45 -5.46
N THR A 75 13.89 3.64 -4.92
CA THR A 75 15.24 4.11 -4.65
C THR A 75 15.47 4.45 -3.19
N GLN A 76 16.74 4.60 -2.80
CA GLN A 76 17.08 5.09 -1.47
C GLN A 76 17.05 6.62 -1.39
N SER A 77 17.52 7.31 -2.44
CA SER A 77 17.73 8.76 -2.40
C SER A 77 17.08 9.51 -3.57
N GLY A 78 16.43 8.80 -4.50
CA GLY A 78 15.72 9.43 -5.61
C GLY A 78 16.62 10.06 -6.66
N THR A 79 17.89 9.67 -6.75
CA THR A 79 18.80 10.25 -7.76
C THR A 79 18.50 9.71 -9.17
N LEU A 80 18.88 10.45 -10.22
CA LEU A 80 18.76 10.00 -11.61
C LEU A 80 19.42 8.62 -11.82
N LYS A 81 20.60 8.41 -11.24
CA LYS A 81 21.35 7.15 -11.36
C LYS A 81 20.60 5.99 -10.72
N GLU A 82 20.10 6.17 -9.50
CA GLU A 82 19.33 5.15 -8.79
C GLU A 82 18.03 4.81 -9.53
N LEU A 83 17.28 5.83 -9.94
CA LEU A 83 16.03 5.65 -10.68
C LEU A 83 16.29 4.92 -12.00
N GLN A 84 17.29 5.33 -12.77
CA GLN A 84 17.59 4.68 -14.05
C GLN A 84 18.02 3.21 -13.86
N ALA A 85 18.75 2.90 -12.78
CA ALA A 85 19.12 1.52 -12.44
C ALA A 85 17.89 0.68 -12.05
N ALA A 86 16.98 1.24 -11.24
CA ALA A 86 15.74 0.57 -10.87
C ALA A 86 14.83 0.32 -12.09
N LEU A 87 14.68 1.32 -12.99
CA LEU A 87 13.92 1.18 -14.23
C LEU A 87 14.52 0.14 -15.17
N ALA A 88 15.84 0.12 -15.33
CA ALA A 88 16.52 -0.88 -16.16
C ALA A 88 16.32 -2.31 -15.62
N TRP A 89 16.36 -2.48 -14.29
CA TRP A 89 16.06 -3.76 -13.67
C TRP A 89 14.58 -4.16 -13.83
N LEU A 90 13.63 -3.25 -13.64
CA LEU A 90 12.21 -3.52 -13.87
C LEU A 90 11.91 -3.89 -15.33
N GLN A 91 12.55 -3.21 -16.28
CA GLN A 91 12.42 -3.52 -17.71
C GLN A 91 12.91 -4.92 -18.06
N SER A 92 13.99 -5.40 -17.43
CA SER A 92 14.55 -6.72 -17.69
C SER A 92 13.70 -7.87 -17.13
N GLN A 93 12.69 -7.57 -16.32
CA GLN A 93 11.79 -8.59 -15.78
C GLN A 93 10.88 -9.17 -16.88
N PRO A 94 10.56 -10.49 -16.83
CA PRO A 94 9.82 -11.18 -17.90
C PRO A 94 8.32 -10.84 -17.94
N HIS A 95 7.83 -10.05 -16.98
CA HIS A 95 6.42 -9.69 -16.84
C HIS A 95 5.96 -8.86 -18.05
N PRO A 96 4.89 -9.28 -18.77
CA PRO A 96 4.40 -8.55 -19.95
C PRO A 96 3.89 -7.14 -19.63
N VAL A 97 3.36 -6.92 -18.42
CA VAL A 97 2.88 -5.62 -17.96
C VAL A 97 3.63 -5.22 -16.69
N LYS A 98 4.24 -4.04 -16.68
CA LYS A 98 4.95 -3.47 -15.53
C LYS A 98 4.34 -2.12 -15.17
N ILE A 99 3.92 -1.97 -13.92
CA ILE A 99 3.26 -0.76 -13.42
C ILE A 99 4.01 -0.25 -12.20
N VAL A 100 4.28 1.04 -12.19
CA VAL A 100 5.04 1.69 -11.13
C VAL A 100 4.28 2.91 -10.63
N VAL A 101 4.23 3.04 -9.31
CA VAL A 101 3.93 4.29 -8.61
C VAL A 101 5.20 4.70 -7.85
N ALA A 102 5.46 6.00 -7.71
CA ALA A 102 6.58 6.51 -6.93
C ALA A 102 6.30 6.42 -5.42
N GLY A 103 7.35 6.52 -4.59
CA GLY A 103 7.24 6.71 -3.15
C GLY A 103 7.96 7.95 -2.66
N ASN A 104 8.06 8.12 -1.34
CA ASN A 104 8.67 9.31 -0.77
C ASN A 104 10.20 9.38 -0.94
N HIS A 105 10.87 8.27 -1.21
CA HIS A 105 12.29 8.23 -1.52
C HIS A 105 12.61 8.53 -2.99
N ASP A 106 11.62 8.54 -3.88
CA ASP A 106 11.82 8.78 -5.31
C ASP A 106 11.80 10.28 -5.64
N ILE A 107 12.65 11.05 -4.96
CA ILE A 107 12.66 12.52 -4.92
C ILE A 107 12.64 13.18 -6.29
N LEU A 108 13.47 12.73 -7.24
CA LEU A 108 13.51 13.31 -8.59
C LEU A 108 12.18 13.18 -9.34
N LEU A 109 11.27 12.30 -8.92
CA LEU A 109 9.95 12.15 -9.53
C LEU A 109 8.92 13.16 -9.02
N ASP A 110 9.18 13.91 -7.94
CA ASP A 110 8.25 14.91 -7.37
C ASP A 110 8.65 16.34 -7.79
N PRO A 111 7.87 17.04 -8.65
CA PRO A 111 8.19 18.40 -9.09
C PRO A 111 8.17 19.44 -7.96
N ASP A 112 7.44 19.18 -6.88
CA ASP A 112 7.37 20.11 -5.75
C ASP A 112 8.69 20.14 -4.96
N GLN A 113 9.54 19.11 -5.09
CA GLN A 113 10.88 19.09 -4.51
C GLN A 113 11.87 19.99 -5.25
N ASP A 114 11.66 20.24 -6.56
CA ASP A 114 12.54 21.06 -7.39
C ASP A 114 12.63 22.51 -6.86
N ARG A 115 11.54 23.01 -6.25
CA ARG A 115 11.45 24.36 -5.66
C ARG A 115 12.19 24.51 -4.34
N SER A 116 12.48 23.39 -3.67
CA SER A 116 13.13 23.36 -2.36
C SER A 116 14.66 23.37 -2.47
N ALA A 117 15.21 23.17 -3.68
CA ALA A 117 16.64 23.26 -4.00
C ALA A 117 16.99 24.67 -4.50
N PRO A 118 17.62 25.55 -3.69
CA PRO A 118 17.77 26.98 -4.00
C PRO A 118 18.64 27.30 -5.23
N SER A 119 19.35 26.32 -5.80
CA SER A 119 20.41 26.56 -6.78
C SER A 119 20.23 25.92 -8.17
N ALA A 120 19.25 25.04 -8.41
CA ALA A 120 19.12 24.40 -9.73
C ALA A 120 17.76 23.73 -10.08
N PRO A 121 16.60 24.43 -10.04
CA PRO A 121 15.31 23.83 -10.44
C PRO A 121 15.31 23.26 -11.86
N ASP A 122 16.00 23.92 -12.79
CA ASP A 122 16.09 23.49 -14.19
C ASP A 122 16.86 22.17 -14.37
N ASP A 123 17.72 21.80 -13.42
CA ASP A 123 18.52 20.58 -13.51
C ASP A 123 17.69 19.34 -13.17
N ALA A 124 16.89 19.37 -12.09
CA ALA A 124 16.02 18.27 -11.72
C ALA A 124 14.98 17.97 -12.82
N ALA A 125 14.37 19.00 -13.40
CA ALA A 125 13.44 18.83 -14.51
C ALA A 125 14.10 18.22 -15.76
N ARG A 126 15.35 18.59 -16.07
CA ARG A 126 16.13 17.97 -17.16
C ARG A 126 16.45 16.51 -16.86
N GLN A 127 16.96 16.22 -15.67
CA GLN A 127 17.29 14.85 -15.25
C GLN A 127 16.06 13.94 -15.30
N ARG A 128 14.91 14.42 -14.81
CA ARG A 128 13.65 13.67 -14.86
C ARG A 128 13.19 13.36 -16.29
N ARG A 129 13.33 14.31 -17.23
CA ARG A 129 13.06 14.07 -18.66
C ARG A 129 14.04 13.09 -19.31
N ALA A 130 15.22 12.91 -18.74
CA ALA A 130 16.23 11.97 -19.25
C ALA A 130 15.98 10.53 -18.79
N LEU A 131 15.04 10.28 -17.88
CA LEU A 131 14.69 8.92 -17.44
C LEU A 131 14.11 8.11 -18.60
N VAL A 132 14.65 6.91 -18.81
CA VAL A 132 14.19 5.97 -19.83
C VAL A 132 13.25 4.95 -19.21
N TRP A 133 11.94 5.15 -19.40
CA TRP A 133 10.88 4.29 -18.86
C TRP A 133 10.60 3.03 -19.68
N GLY A 134 10.82 3.07 -20.99
CA GLY A 134 10.52 1.93 -21.88
C GLY A 134 9.03 1.58 -21.89
N ASP A 135 8.72 0.30 -21.62
CA ASP A 135 7.35 -0.25 -21.56
C ASP A 135 6.68 -0.11 -20.18
N ILE A 136 7.39 0.43 -19.18
CA ILE A 136 6.86 0.60 -17.82
C ILE A 136 5.78 1.67 -17.80
N VAL A 137 4.62 1.32 -17.25
CA VAL A 137 3.51 2.25 -17.01
C VAL A 137 3.72 2.94 -15.66
N TYR A 138 4.17 4.19 -15.70
CA TYR A 138 4.22 5.05 -14.51
C TYR A 138 2.85 5.70 -14.26
N LEU A 139 2.35 5.60 -13.03
CA LEU A 139 1.10 6.22 -12.60
C LEU A 139 1.34 7.23 -11.46
N GLU A 140 0.92 8.46 -11.71
CA GLU A 140 0.96 9.55 -10.72
C GLU A 140 -0.41 10.22 -10.63
N ASN A 141 -1.20 9.81 -9.64
CA ASN A 141 -2.59 10.27 -9.47
C ASN A 141 -3.46 10.06 -10.73
N ALA A 142 -3.21 8.96 -11.45
CA ALA A 142 -3.77 8.71 -12.77
C ALA A 142 -4.37 7.30 -12.87
N GLU A 143 -5.32 7.13 -13.78
CA GLU A 143 -5.83 5.81 -14.16
C GLU A 143 -5.28 5.33 -15.51
N LYS A 144 -5.20 4.02 -15.68
CA LYS A 144 -4.90 3.36 -16.94
C LYS A 144 -5.68 2.06 -17.04
N THR A 145 -6.20 1.77 -18.22
CA THR A 145 -6.68 0.43 -18.57
C THR A 145 -5.56 -0.32 -19.26
N ILE A 146 -5.25 -1.52 -18.78
CA ILE A 146 -4.29 -2.43 -19.39
C ILE A 146 -5.02 -3.62 -20.02
N VAL A 147 -4.36 -4.29 -20.97
CA VAL A 147 -4.80 -5.57 -21.53
C VAL A 147 -3.84 -6.64 -21.03
N CYS A 148 -4.37 -7.64 -20.33
CA CYS A 148 -3.61 -8.77 -19.81
C CYS A 148 -3.29 -9.78 -20.93
N PRO A 149 -2.30 -10.67 -20.76
CA PRO A 149 -1.97 -11.70 -21.75
C PRO A 149 -3.15 -12.59 -22.16
N ASN A 150 -4.10 -12.81 -21.24
CA ASN A 150 -5.33 -13.56 -21.50
C ASN A 150 -6.47 -12.73 -22.12
N GLY A 151 -6.21 -11.48 -22.51
CA GLY A 151 -7.19 -10.58 -23.13
C GLY A 151 -8.07 -9.81 -22.14
N ARG A 152 -7.97 -10.04 -20.82
CA ARG A 152 -8.75 -9.30 -19.83
C ARG A 152 -8.32 -7.84 -19.75
N HIS A 153 -9.30 -6.95 -19.66
CA HIS A 153 -9.07 -5.54 -19.41
C HIS A 153 -9.15 -5.27 -17.91
N LEU A 154 -8.14 -4.64 -17.34
CA LEU A 154 -8.13 -4.22 -15.93
C LEU A 154 -7.94 -2.71 -15.84
N ARG A 155 -8.81 -2.06 -15.06
CA ARG A 155 -8.73 -0.62 -14.75
C ARG A 155 -7.89 -0.43 -13.49
N ILE A 156 -6.87 0.40 -13.59
CA ILE A 156 -5.86 0.57 -12.54
C ILE A 156 -5.77 2.05 -12.21
N TYR A 157 -5.75 2.39 -10.93
CA TYR A 157 -5.47 3.74 -10.45
C TYR A 157 -4.24 3.73 -9.56
N GLY A 158 -3.29 4.64 -9.81
CA GLY A 158 -2.04 4.73 -9.07
C GLY A 158 -1.80 6.12 -8.48
N SER A 159 -1.33 6.22 -7.23
CA SER A 159 -0.98 7.49 -6.59
C SER A 159 0.19 7.35 -5.60
N PRO A 160 1.24 8.19 -5.72
CA PRO A 160 2.44 8.10 -4.88
C PRO A 160 2.26 8.73 -3.50
N LEU A 161 1.09 9.29 -3.22
CA LEU A 161 0.88 10.14 -2.07
C LEU A 161 0.98 9.37 -0.74
N SER A 162 1.76 9.90 0.20
CA SER A 162 1.85 9.39 1.58
C SER A 162 1.63 10.48 2.64
N PRO A 163 1.08 10.15 3.81
CA PRO A 163 0.98 11.12 4.89
C PRO A 163 2.37 11.58 5.37
N ARG A 164 2.54 12.88 5.56
CA ARG A 164 3.84 13.50 5.87
C ARG A 164 4.53 12.86 7.08
N HIS A 165 5.79 12.48 6.87
CA HIS A 165 6.76 12.11 7.89
C HIS A 165 8.13 12.68 7.47
N GLY A 166 8.49 13.86 7.99
CA GLY A 166 9.66 14.61 7.52
C GLY A 166 9.35 15.49 6.30
N ASN A 167 10.37 15.67 5.45
CA ASN A 167 10.32 16.49 4.23
C ASN A 167 10.77 15.66 3.03
N TRP A 168 9.97 14.66 2.67
CA TRP A 168 10.23 13.76 1.54
C TRP A 168 9.21 13.98 0.42
N ALA A 169 9.41 13.29 -0.71
CA ALA A 169 8.58 13.42 -1.91
C ALA A 169 7.14 12.97 -1.68
N PHE A 170 6.20 13.57 -2.41
CA PHE A 170 4.79 13.18 -2.48
C PHE A 170 4.03 13.17 -1.13
N GLN A 171 4.51 13.95 -0.15
CA GLN A 171 3.95 13.98 1.19
C GLN A 171 2.88 15.05 1.41
N TYR A 172 1.74 14.67 1.96
CA TYR A 172 0.65 15.59 2.32
C TYR A 172 0.41 15.65 3.85
N PRO A 173 -0.03 16.79 4.41
CA PRO A 173 -0.38 16.87 5.83
C PRO A 173 -1.47 15.85 6.21
N ARG A 174 -1.28 15.13 7.34
CA ARG A 174 -2.23 14.12 7.83
C ARG A 174 -3.65 14.65 8.06
N SER A 175 -3.80 15.94 8.33
CA SER A 175 -5.08 16.62 8.54
C SER A 175 -5.82 16.96 7.23
N LYS A 176 -5.17 16.87 6.08
CA LYS A 176 -5.75 17.24 4.78
C LYS A 176 -6.34 16.01 4.09
N ASP A 177 -7.60 16.11 3.71
CA ASP A 177 -8.23 15.12 2.83
C ASP A 177 -7.78 15.35 1.38
N VAL A 178 -6.86 14.52 0.91
CA VAL A 178 -6.40 14.51 -0.50
C VAL A 178 -7.04 13.38 -1.31
N TRP A 179 -7.82 12.52 -0.66
CA TRP A 179 -8.32 11.27 -1.24
C TRP A 179 -9.78 11.33 -1.64
N LYS A 180 -10.56 12.27 -1.09
CA LYS A 180 -11.96 12.45 -1.45
C LYS A 180 -12.14 12.50 -2.97
N ASP A 181 -12.87 11.52 -3.50
CA ASP A 181 -13.26 11.39 -4.91
C ASP A 181 -12.07 11.31 -5.88
N LYS A 182 -10.90 10.90 -5.39
CA LYS A 182 -9.64 10.89 -6.12
C LYS A 182 -9.51 9.69 -7.06
N ALA A 183 -9.89 8.49 -6.60
CA ALA A 183 -9.81 7.27 -7.38
C ALA A 183 -11.14 6.98 -8.10
N PRO A 184 -11.19 6.78 -9.43
CA PRO A 184 -12.46 6.57 -10.13
C PRO A 184 -13.23 5.34 -9.64
N PRO A 185 -14.58 5.33 -9.69
CA PRO A 185 -15.36 4.13 -9.40
C PRO A 185 -15.09 3.03 -10.45
N GLY A 186 -15.16 1.77 -10.02
CA GLY A 186 -14.96 0.61 -10.90
C GLY A 186 -13.50 0.37 -11.30
N VAL A 187 -12.55 0.85 -10.49
CA VAL A 187 -11.14 0.46 -10.57
C VAL A 187 -10.99 -0.97 -10.03
N ASP A 188 -10.30 -1.83 -10.78
CA ASP A 188 -10.01 -3.21 -10.37
C ASP A 188 -8.83 -3.27 -9.40
N ILE A 189 -7.78 -2.47 -9.68
CA ILE A 189 -6.54 -2.42 -8.89
C ILE A 189 -6.25 -0.99 -8.46
N LEU A 190 -6.20 -0.76 -7.15
CA LEU A 190 -5.72 0.47 -6.55
C LEU A 190 -4.25 0.31 -6.15
N ILE A 191 -3.40 1.25 -6.51
CA ILE A 191 -1.98 1.27 -6.12
C ILE A 191 -1.72 2.58 -5.39
N THR A 192 -1.30 2.50 -4.14
CA THR A 192 -0.91 3.68 -3.36
C THR A 192 0.44 3.44 -2.72
N HIS A 193 1.23 4.47 -2.49
CA HIS A 193 2.49 4.25 -1.77
C HIS A 193 2.26 3.90 -0.29
N GLY A 194 1.45 4.69 0.42
CA GLY A 194 1.11 4.44 1.82
C GLY A 194 -0.15 3.57 2.04
N PRO A 195 -0.29 2.93 3.21
CA PRO A 195 -1.43 2.09 3.54
C PRO A 195 -2.69 2.90 3.96
N PRO A 196 -3.90 2.33 3.80
CA PRO A 196 -5.09 2.83 4.49
C PRO A 196 -4.96 2.59 6.01
N LEU A 197 -5.64 3.39 6.83
CA LEU A 197 -5.68 3.16 8.28
C LEU A 197 -6.26 1.76 8.60
N ALA A 198 -5.78 1.15 9.68
CA ALA A 198 -6.27 -0.08 10.32
C ALA A 198 -5.86 -1.42 9.67
N HIS A 199 -5.27 -1.38 8.48
CA HIS A 199 -4.92 -2.57 7.71
C HIS A 199 -3.45 -2.54 7.31
N LEU A 200 -2.67 -3.51 7.80
CA LEU A 200 -1.24 -3.66 7.49
C LEU A 200 -0.43 -2.35 7.64
N ASP A 201 -0.82 -1.51 8.60
CA ASP A 201 -0.41 -0.09 8.65
C ASP A 201 0.27 0.33 9.96
N LEU A 202 0.26 -0.53 10.98
CA LEU A 202 0.72 -0.21 12.34
C LEU A 202 0.16 1.11 12.91
N GLN A 203 -1.08 1.46 12.56
CA GLN A 203 -1.74 2.73 12.89
C GLN A 203 -1.07 3.98 12.30
N LEU A 204 -0.23 3.82 11.28
CA LEU A 204 0.39 4.91 10.53
C LEU A 204 -0.37 5.23 9.24
N GLY A 205 -1.36 4.41 8.87
CA GLY A 205 -2.13 4.54 7.65
C GLY A 205 -3.02 5.78 7.59
N CYS A 206 -3.57 6.05 6.40
CA CYS A 206 -4.37 7.23 6.14
C CYS A 206 -5.88 6.97 6.35
N VAL A 207 -6.51 7.79 7.21
CA VAL A 207 -7.96 7.77 7.46
C VAL A 207 -8.75 8.08 6.20
N HIS A 208 -8.29 9.05 5.40
CA HIS A 208 -8.98 9.48 4.19
C HIS A 208 -8.88 8.43 3.07
N LEU A 209 -7.73 7.75 2.97
CA LEU A 209 -7.57 6.61 2.06
C LEU A 209 -8.47 5.44 2.45
N LEU A 210 -8.65 5.17 3.75
CA LEU A 210 -9.60 4.14 4.20
C LEU A 210 -11.03 4.49 3.76
N LYS A 211 -11.47 5.74 3.90
CA LYS A 211 -12.79 6.19 3.42
C LYS A 211 -12.93 6.02 1.91
N GLU A 212 -11.89 6.36 1.16
CA GLU A 212 -11.86 6.22 -0.29
C GLU A 212 -11.91 4.74 -0.71
N LEU A 213 -11.20 3.85 0.00
CA LEU A 213 -11.23 2.41 -0.22
C LEU A 213 -12.66 1.84 -0.07
N TRP A 214 -13.42 2.32 0.91
CA TRP A 214 -14.83 1.96 1.11
C TRP A 214 -15.76 2.41 -0.03
N ARG A 215 -15.41 3.52 -0.69
CA ARG A 215 -16.14 4.07 -1.84
C ARG A 215 -15.82 3.33 -3.13
N VAL A 216 -14.54 3.07 -3.38
CA VAL A 216 -14.04 2.47 -4.63
C VAL A 216 -14.22 0.95 -4.65
N ARG A 217 -13.91 0.27 -3.54
CA ARG A 217 -13.97 -1.20 -3.38
C ARG A 217 -13.26 -1.97 -4.50
N PRO A 218 -11.97 -1.72 -4.75
CA PRO A 218 -11.20 -2.44 -5.77
C PRO A 218 -11.06 -3.92 -5.40
N ARG A 219 -10.71 -4.76 -6.37
CA ARG A 219 -10.43 -6.18 -6.12
C ARG A 219 -9.06 -6.40 -5.47
N LEU A 220 -8.11 -5.53 -5.80
CA LEU A 220 -6.76 -5.51 -5.24
C LEU A 220 -6.36 -4.08 -4.84
N HIS A 221 -5.75 -3.93 -3.68
CA HIS A 221 -5.08 -2.70 -3.28
C HIS A 221 -3.64 -3.03 -2.87
N VAL A 222 -2.68 -2.55 -3.67
CA VAL A 222 -1.24 -2.75 -3.42
C VAL A 222 -0.64 -1.47 -2.86
N PHE A 223 0.13 -1.61 -1.78
CA PHE A 223 0.83 -0.50 -1.13
C PHE A 223 2.09 -0.97 -0.42
N GLY A 224 2.83 -0.03 0.18
CA GLY A 224 4.09 -0.25 0.89
C GLY A 224 4.28 0.71 2.05
N HIS A 225 5.46 1.32 2.13
CA HIS A 225 5.88 2.40 3.03
C HIS A 225 5.98 2.03 4.52
N VAL A 226 5.06 1.22 5.03
CA VAL A 226 5.08 0.72 6.42
C VAL A 226 5.63 -0.70 6.41
N HIS A 227 6.95 -0.82 6.45
CA HIS A 227 7.66 -2.07 6.23
C HIS A 227 7.24 -3.19 7.19
N GLU A 228 7.10 -2.85 8.46
CA GLU A 228 6.67 -3.78 9.51
C GLU A 228 5.20 -4.20 9.40
N GLY A 229 4.45 -3.60 8.48
CA GLY A 229 3.10 -4.01 8.08
C GLY A 229 3.07 -5.01 6.93
N ALA A 230 4.21 -5.40 6.35
CA ALA A 230 4.28 -6.31 5.20
C ALA A 230 3.43 -7.58 5.40
N GLY A 231 2.64 -7.91 4.38
CA GLY A 231 1.70 -9.03 4.45
C GLY A 231 0.50 -8.88 3.53
N THR A 232 -0.48 -9.75 3.73
CA THR A 232 -1.73 -9.75 2.96
C THR A 232 -2.93 -9.80 3.90
N GLU A 233 -3.99 -9.08 3.53
CA GLU A 233 -5.25 -9.05 4.28
C GLU A 233 -6.43 -9.06 3.31
N ARG A 234 -7.59 -9.53 3.79
CA ARG A 234 -8.83 -9.56 3.02
C ARG A 234 -9.85 -8.63 3.64
N VAL A 235 -10.49 -7.83 2.81
CA VAL A 235 -11.44 -6.79 3.19
C VAL A 235 -12.75 -7.09 2.46
N GLN A 236 -13.87 -7.08 3.19
CA GLN A 236 -15.19 -7.51 2.70
C GLN A 236 -16.22 -6.37 2.65
N PHE A 237 -15.86 -5.17 3.13
CA PHE A 237 -16.77 -4.00 3.17
C PHE A 237 -18.06 -4.29 3.97
N ASP A 238 -17.80 -4.94 5.09
CA ASP A 238 -18.57 -5.41 6.22
C ASP A 238 -19.26 -4.49 7.23
N ARG A 239 -20.31 -4.95 7.93
CA ARG A 239 -20.73 -4.27 9.17
C ARG A 239 -19.80 -4.60 10.34
N VAL A 240 -19.20 -5.80 10.37
CA VAL A 240 -18.16 -6.19 11.33
C VAL A 240 -16.90 -5.38 11.05
N GLN A 241 -16.47 -5.34 9.79
CA GLN A 241 -15.31 -4.56 9.38
C GLN A 241 -15.46 -3.06 9.71
N ALA A 242 -16.60 -2.44 9.35
CA ALA A 242 -16.86 -1.04 9.68
C ALA A 242 -16.87 -0.77 11.20
N ALA A 243 -17.30 -1.74 12.01
CA ALA A 243 -17.25 -1.61 13.46
C ALA A 243 -15.81 -1.70 14.00
N TYR A 244 -14.99 -2.59 13.44
CA TYR A 244 -13.58 -2.73 13.79
C TYR A 244 -12.81 -1.46 13.45
N GLU A 245 -12.87 -1.02 12.20
CA GLU A 245 -12.18 0.18 11.73
C GLU A 245 -12.60 1.44 12.50
N ARG A 246 -13.90 1.56 12.83
CA ARG A 246 -14.38 2.65 13.70
C ARG A 246 -13.73 2.61 15.08
N THR A 247 -13.48 1.41 15.62
CA THR A 247 -12.79 1.27 16.91
C THR A 247 -11.35 1.76 16.80
N VAL A 248 -10.63 1.38 15.73
CA VAL A 248 -9.27 1.85 15.47
C VAL A 248 -9.24 3.37 15.28
N LEU A 249 -10.14 3.92 14.46
CA LEU A 249 -10.24 5.35 14.18
C LEU A 249 -10.46 6.20 15.44
N ASN A 250 -11.26 5.71 16.38
CA ASN A 250 -11.53 6.41 17.64
C ASN A 250 -10.48 6.14 18.74
N GLY A 251 -9.42 5.37 18.44
CA GLY A 251 -8.41 4.99 19.43
C GLY A 251 -8.92 4.02 20.50
N GLY A 252 -10.04 3.32 20.27
CA GLY A 252 -10.62 2.33 21.19
C GLY A 252 -12.06 2.64 21.64
N GLY A 253 -12.36 2.29 22.89
CA GLY A 253 -13.66 2.48 23.55
C GLY A 253 -14.46 1.19 23.72
N ILE A 254 -14.92 0.92 24.94
CA ILE A 254 -15.65 -0.32 25.31
C ILE A 254 -16.90 -0.49 24.44
N LEU A 255 -17.69 0.57 24.25
CA LEU A 255 -18.89 0.54 23.39
C LEU A 255 -18.56 0.19 21.93
N ASN A 256 -17.39 0.59 21.44
CA ASN A 256 -16.95 0.24 20.10
C ASN A 256 -16.56 -1.25 20.02
N VAL A 257 -15.85 -1.77 21.01
CA VAL A 257 -15.53 -3.21 21.13
C VAL A 257 -16.80 -4.06 21.21
N SER A 258 -17.76 -3.68 22.07
CA SER A 258 -19.06 -4.36 22.17
C SER A 258 -19.79 -4.35 20.83
N ARG A 259 -19.70 -3.26 20.05
CA ARG A 259 -20.29 -3.20 18.72
C ARG A 259 -19.62 -4.20 17.75
N VAL A 260 -18.30 -4.36 17.79
CA VAL A 260 -17.58 -5.37 16.99
C VAL A 260 -18.11 -6.76 17.33
N LEU A 261 -18.17 -7.11 18.62
CA LEU A 261 -18.68 -8.39 19.08
C LEU A 261 -20.12 -8.65 18.60
N VAL A 262 -21.02 -7.69 18.80
CA VAL A 262 -22.43 -7.83 18.37
C VAL A 262 -22.52 -8.00 16.85
N ARG A 263 -21.76 -7.23 16.06
CA ARG A 263 -21.77 -7.38 14.59
C ARG A 263 -21.22 -8.74 14.15
N LEU A 264 -20.14 -9.20 14.77
CA LEU A 264 -19.55 -10.51 14.49
C LEU A 264 -20.55 -11.65 14.77
N LEU A 265 -21.22 -11.63 15.92
CA LEU A 265 -22.24 -12.63 16.26
C LEU A 265 -23.41 -12.62 15.26
N LEU A 266 -23.86 -11.43 14.86
CA LEU A 266 -24.91 -11.30 13.84
C LEU A 266 -24.48 -11.85 12.48
N GLU A 267 -23.22 -11.66 12.09
CA GLU A 267 -22.67 -12.18 10.83
C GLU A 267 -22.63 -13.72 10.82
N TYR A 268 -22.25 -14.34 11.94
CA TYR A 268 -22.32 -15.80 12.08
C TYR A 268 -23.74 -16.36 11.98
N LEU A 269 -24.73 -15.64 12.51
CA LEU A 269 -26.14 -16.05 12.43
C LEU A 269 -26.74 -15.82 11.03
N ARG A 270 -26.26 -14.82 10.31
CA ARG A 270 -26.76 -14.43 8.98
C ARG A 270 -25.62 -13.95 8.09
N PRO A 271 -24.89 -14.88 7.44
CA PRO A 271 -23.76 -14.54 6.58
C PRO A 271 -24.24 -13.68 5.40
N THR A 272 -23.70 -12.48 5.30
CA THR A 272 -23.86 -11.61 4.15
C THR A 272 -22.58 -11.69 3.34
N SER A 273 -22.49 -12.61 2.39
CA SER A 273 -21.34 -12.65 1.46
C SER A 273 -21.23 -11.29 0.74
N ARG A 274 -20.03 -10.70 0.70
CA ARG A 274 -19.77 -9.39 0.10
C ARG A 274 -18.56 -9.40 -0.82
N ALA A 275 -18.51 -8.35 -1.65
CA ALA A 275 -17.38 -8.04 -2.51
C ALA A 275 -16.08 -8.01 -1.70
N GLN A 276 -15.06 -8.67 -2.22
CA GLN A 276 -13.79 -8.85 -1.54
C GLN A 276 -12.69 -8.02 -2.23
N CYS A 277 -11.94 -7.28 -1.43
CA CYS A 277 -10.66 -6.67 -1.78
C CYS A 277 -9.53 -7.45 -1.11
N ILE A 278 -8.44 -7.68 -1.84
CA ILE A 278 -7.18 -8.17 -1.30
C ILE A 278 -6.28 -6.97 -1.07
N LEU A 279 -5.81 -6.77 0.16
CA LEU A 279 -4.81 -5.79 0.50
C LEU A 279 -3.44 -6.46 0.50
N VAL A 280 -2.46 -5.81 -0.11
CA VAL A 280 -1.07 -6.26 -0.12
C VAL A 280 -0.19 -5.11 0.32
N ASN A 281 0.40 -5.26 1.51
CA ASN A 281 1.57 -4.46 1.87
C ASN A 281 2.80 -5.20 1.35
N ALA A 282 3.37 -4.68 0.27
CA ALA A 282 4.38 -5.32 -0.55
C ALA A 282 5.82 -4.91 -0.20
N SER A 283 6.04 -4.28 0.98
CA SER A 283 7.36 -3.79 1.39
C SER A 283 8.40 -4.91 1.43
N MET A 284 9.45 -4.76 0.63
CA MET A 284 10.48 -5.79 0.42
C MET A 284 11.59 -5.77 1.45
N VAL A 285 11.92 -4.60 1.99
CA VAL A 285 12.98 -4.44 3.01
C VAL A 285 12.39 -3.94 4.32
N GLY A 286 13.06 -4.23 5.43
CA GLY A 286 12.64 -3.74 6.75
C GLY A 286 13.08 -2.31 7.09
N GLY A 287 13.90 -1.67 6.26
CA GLY A 287 14.33 -0.27 6.39
C GLY A 287 15.85 -0.11 6.37
N LEU A 288 16.33 1.07 6.78
CA LEU A 288 17.76 1.36 6.89
C LEU A 288 18.41 0.42 7.93
N ARG A 289 19.14 -0.59 7.44
CA ARG A 289 19.86 -1.64 8.19
C ARG A 289 19.04 -2.84 8.65
N ASP A 290 17.88 -3.10 8.05
CA ASP A 290 17.23 -4.39 8.24
C ASP A 290 17.71 -5.39 7.18
N ASP A 291 18.29 -6.51 7.64
CA ASP A 291 18.72 -7.62 6.79
C ASP A 291 17.55 -8.53 6.38
N GLU A 292 16.33 -8.32 6.92
CA GLU A 292 15.13 -9.02 6.48
C GLU A 292 14.74 -8.62 5.05
N ARG A 293 15.08 -9.50 4.11
CA ARG A 293 14.54 -9.49 2.75
C ARG A 293 13.26 -10.29 2.72
N ARG A 294 12.15 -9.60 2.47
CA ARG A 294 10.84 -10.23 2.32
C ARG A 294 10.69 -10.77 0.90
N HIS A 295 9.76 -11.70 0.72
CA HIS A 295 9.49 -12.28 -0.60
C HIS A 295 8.41 -11.47 -1.34
N PRO A 296 8.49 -11.37 -2.68
CA PRO A 296 7.43 -10.78 -3.47
C PRO A 296 6.09 -11.49 -3.23
N VAL A 297 5.00 -10.74 -3.21
CA VAL A 297 3.67 -11.31 -3.02
C VAL A 297 3.03 -11.55 -4.38
N LYS A 298 2.59 -12.79 -4.64
CA LYS A 298 1.83 -13.14 -5.85
C LYS A 298 0.35 -13.32 -5.50
N VAL A 299 -0.51 -12.55 -6.16
CA VAL A 299 -1.98 -12.60 -6.01
C VAL A 299 -2.61 -12.97 -7.35
N THR A 300 -3.79 -13.59 -7.31
CA THR A 300 -4.56 -13.94 -8.51
C THR A 300 -5.91 -13.22 -8.51
N LEU A 301 -6.26 -12.58 -9.63
CA LEU A 301 -7.50 -11.83 -9.87
C LEU A 301 -8.34 -12.40 -11.01
#